data_AF-X1UIM8-F1
#
_entry.id   AF-X1UIM8-F1
#
_cell.length_a   1.000
_cell.length_b   1.000
_cell.length_c   1.000
_cell.angle_alpha   90.00
_cell.angle_beta   90.00
_cell.angle_gamma   90.00
#
_symmetry.space_group_name_H-M   'P 1'
#
loop_
_entity.id
_entity.type
_entity.pdbx_description
1 polymer ?
#
loop_
_entity_poly.entity_id
_entity_poly.type
_entity_poly.pdbx_seq_one_letter_code
_entity_poly.pdbx_strand_id
1 'polypeptide(L)' 'VTFSGNVHTVETLIRGTSVDVEKEIREILEVWESQPRLILGTGDQVGKETSEDNIYTMVETAKKFGKY' A
#
# COMPACT_ATOMS: atom_id res chain seq x y z
N VAL A 1 5.79 18.57 7.19
CA VAL A 1 5.75 17.19 7.72
C VAL A 1 5.51 16.24 6.58
N THR A 2 6.30 15.17 6.49
CA THR A 2 6.14 14.09 5.51
C THR A 2 5.61 12.87 6.22
N PHE A 3 4.70 12.15 5.59
CA PHE A 3 4.08 10.94 6.12
C PHE A 3 4.62 9.72 5.39
N SER A 4 4.79 8.61 6.11
CA SER A 4 5.16 7.33 5.55
C SER A 4 4.29 6.23 6.12
N GLY A 5 3.84 5.30 5.28
CA GLY A 5 2.86 4.27 5.63
C GLY A 5 1.60 4.31 4.74
N ASN A 6 0.49 3.67 5.11
CA ASN A 6 0.29 2.80 6.28
C ASN A 6 -0.39 1.46 5.94
N VAL A 7 -0.13 0.90 4.75
CA VAL A 7 -0.76 -0.35 4.27
C VAL A 7 -0.73 -1.42 5.35
N HIS A 8 -1.89 -2.02 5.65
CA HIS A 8 -2.03 -2.94 6.76
C HIS A 8 -1.29 -4.26 6.50
N THR A 9 -0.27 -4.55 7.32
CA THR A 9 0.60 -5.71 7.12
C THR A 9 -0.12 -7.04 7.30
N VAL A 10 -0.97 -7.17 8.32
CA VAL A 10 -1.68 -8.43 8.59
C VAL A 10 -2.91 -8.61 7.71
N GLU A 11 -3.90 -7.73 7.82
CA GLU A 11 -5.19 -7.91 7.13
C GLU A 11 -5.07 -7.78 5.61
N THR A 12 -4.26 -6.85 5.09
CA THR A 12 -4.15 -6.65 3.65
C THR A 12 -3.05 -7.47 3.02
N LEU A 13 -1.83 -7.45 3.57
CA LEU A 13 -0.69 -8.13 2.92
C LEU A 13 -0.63 -9.63 3.22
N ILE A 14 -0.86 -10.06 4.46
CA ILE A 14 -0.77 -11.50 4.83
C ILE A 14 -2.09 -12.23 4.57
N ARG A 15 -3.22 -11.68 4.99
CA ARG A 15 -4.54 -12.35 4.94
C ARG A 15 -5.35 -11.99 3.70
N GLY A 16 -5.06 -10.86 3.07
CA GLY A 16 -5.79 -10.34 1.92
C GLY A 16 -5.36 -10.95 0.60
N THR A 17 -6.11 -10.59 -0.44
CA THR A 17 -5.83 -10.91 -1.84
C THR A 17 -5.23 -9.71 -2.56
N SER A 18 -4.70 -9.90 -3.76
CA SER A 18 -4.25 -8.80 -4.63
C SER A 18 -5.33 -7.73 -4.83
N VAL A 19 -6.62 -8.12 -4.84
CA VAL A 19 -7.73 -7.17 -4.97
C VAL A 19 -7.86 -6.29 -3.71
N ASP A 20 -7.67 -6.88 -2.52
CA ASP A 20 -7.68 -6.14 -1.26
C ASP A 20 -6.48 -5.18 -1.17
N VAL A 21 -5.31 -5.62 -1.65
CA VAL A 21 -4.10 -4.79 -1.74
C VAL A 21 -4.31 -3.61 -2.69
N GLU A 22 -4.81 -3.83 -3.90
CA GLU A 22 -5.09 -2.74 -4.85
C GLU A 22 -6.07 -1.75 -4.23
N LYS A 23 -7.13 -2.26 -3.58
CA LYS A 23 -8.15 -1.44 -2.95
C LYS A 23 -7.57 -0.53 -1.87
N GLU A 24 -6.87 -1.07 -0.87
CA GLU A 24 -6.33 -0.26 0.23
C GLU A 24 -5.34 0.80 -0.27
N ILE A 25 -4.50 0.46 -1.25
CA ILE A 25 -3.55 1.43 -1.82
C ILE A 25 -4.27 2.58 -2.51
N ARG A 26 -5.32 2.28 -3.26
CA ARG A 26 -6.11 3.32 -3.91
C ARG A 26 -6.82 4.20 -2.90
N GLU A 27 -7.35 3.63 -1.82
CA GLU A 27 -7.95 4.38 -0.72
C GLU A 27 -6.93 5.31 -0.04
N ILE A 28 -5.71 4.83 0.23
CA ILE A 28 -4.62 5.66 0.77
C ILE A 28 -4.30 6.79 -0.22
N LEU A 29 -4.08 6.49 -1.50
CA LEU A 29 -3.73 7.50 -2.50
C LEU A 29 -4.84 8.55 -2.68
N GLU A 30 -6.10 8.17 -2.61
CA GLU A 30 -7.26 9.07 -2.70
C GLU A 30 -7.30 10.03 -1.51
N VAL A 31 -7.13 9.52 -0.28
CA VAL A 31 -7.07 10.35 0.93
C VAL A 31 -5.93 11.37 0.86
N TRP A 32 -4.81 10.98 0.25
CA TRP A 32 -3.61 11.81 0.13
C TRP A 32 -3.54 12.61 -1.18
N GLU A 33 -4.58 12.60 -2.03
CA GLU A 33 -4.52 13.21 -3.37
C GLU A 33 -4.17 14.71 -3.34
N SER A 34 -4.60 15.43 -2.32
CA SER A 34 -4.31 16.87 -2.13
C SER A 34 -3.00 17.16 -1.41
N GLN A 35 -2.24 16.13 -0.99
CA GLN A 35 -1.10 16.25 -0.10
C GLN A 35 0.18 15.66 -0.73
N PRO A 36 1.16 16.48 -1.15
CA PRO A 36 2.31 16.01 -1.92
C PRO A 36 3.41 15.35 -1.08
N ARG A 37 3.14 14.95 0.16
CA ARG A 37 4.18 14.49 1.12
C ARG A 37 3.86 13.13 1.73
N LEU A 38 3.46 12.19 0.88
CA LEU A 38 3.25 10.78 1.22
C LEU A 38 4.38 9.93 0.64
N ILE A 39 5.02 9.11 1.48
CA ILE A 39 5.83 7.96 1.07
C ILE A 39 5.01 6.71 1.38
N LEU A 40 4.31 6.19 0.38
CA LEU A 40 3.48 5.00 0.56
C LEU A 40 4.35 3.83 1.00
N GLY A 41 3.96 3.21 2.10
CA GLY A 41 4.67 2.10 2.70
C GLY A 41 3.74 1.29 3.59
N THR A 42 4.26 0.23 4.17
CA THR A 42 3.53 -0.59 5.13
C THR A 42 3.44 0.10 6.49
N GLY A 43 2.40 -0.20 7.26
CA GLY A 43 2.23 0.30 8.63
C GLY A 43 3.21 -0.33 9.63
N ASP A 44 3.82 -1.46 9.28
CA ASP A 44 4.82 -2.20 10.06
C ASP A 44 5.72 -3.04 9.11
N GLN A 45 6.59 -3.90 9.63
CA GLN A 45 7.41 -4.83 8.85
C GLN A 45 6.56 -5.78 7.99
N VAL A 46 7.09 -6.14 6.82
CA VAL A 46 6.50 -7.17 5.95
C VAL A 46 6.77 -8.55 6.55
N GLY A 47 5.70 -9.31 6.81
CA GLY A 47 5.80 -10.66 7.34
C GLY A 47 6.31 -11.65 6.29
N LYS A 48 6.96 -12.73 6.74
CA LYS A 48 7.43 -13.81 5.86
C LYS A 48 6.27 -14.51 5.14
N GLU A 49 5.09 -14.46 5.73
CA GLU A 49 3.84 -15.04 5.27
C GLU A 49 3.18 -14.23 4.14
N THR A 50 3.63 -12.99 3.90
CA THR A 50 3.11 -12.17 2.82
C THR A 50 3.41 -12.82 1.48
N SER A 51 2.37 -13.01 0.66
CA SER A 51 2.54 -13.57 -0.68
C SER A 51 3.31 -12.61 -1.59
N GLU A 52 4.12 -13.15 -2.50
CA GLU A 52 4.81 -12.33 -3.50
C GLU A 52 3.80 -11.57 -4.37
N ASP A 53 2.68 -12.19 -4.74
CA ASP A 53 1.62 -11.54 -5.51
C ASP A 53 1.10 -10.28 -4.82
N ASN A 54 0.95 -10.29 -3.50
CA ASN A 54 0.52 -9.11 -2.73
C ASN A 54 1.60 -8.03 -2.71
N ILE A 55 2.88 -8.40 -2.60
CA ILE A 55 4.01 -7.44 -2.68
C ILE A 55 4.07 -6.79 -4.06
N TYR A 56 3.99 -7.58 -5.14
CA TYR A 56 3.99 -7.05 -6.50
C TYR A 56 2.77 -6.18 -6.76
N THR A 57 1.58 -6.62 -6.34
CA THR A 57 0.36 -5.82 -6.48
C THR A 57 0.48 -4.49 -5.76
N MET A 58 1.14 -4.48 -4.59
CA MET A 58 1.35 -3.24 -3.84
C MET A 58 2.20 -2.25 -4.63
N VAL A 59 3.36 -2.71 -5.10
CA VAL A 59 4.32 -1.86 -5.83
C VAL A 59 3.72 -1.37 -7.15
N GLU A 60 3.08 -2.25 -7.92
CA GLU A 60 2.55 -1.90 -9.24
C GLU A 60 1.32 -1.00 -9.15
N THR A 61 0.43 -1.21 -8.17
CA THR A 61 -0.69 -0.29 -7.91
C THR A 61 -0.18 1.10 -7.55
N ALA A 62 0.81 1.18 -6.66
CA ALA A 62 1.39 2.45 -6.23
C ALA A 62 2.05 3.20 -7.40
N LYS A 63 2.79 2.51 -8.28
CA LYS A 63 3.38 3.12 -9.49
C LYS A 63 2.33 3.58 -10.51
N LYS A 64 1.24 2.82 -10.64
CA LYS A 64 0.18 3.07 -11.63
C LYS A 64 -0.70 4.25 -11.26
N PHE A 65 -1.07 4.38 -9.98
CA PHE A 65 -2.02 5.39 -9.51
C PHE A 65 -1.39 6.49 -8.67
N GLY A 66 -0.16 6.29 -8.18
CA GLY A 66 0.59 7.32 -7.48
C GLY A 66 0.92 8.50 -8.40
N LYS A 67 0.90 9.70 -7.83
CA LYS A 67 1.35 10.93 -8.50
C LYS A 67 2.72 11.30 -7.92
N TYR A 68 3.72 11.43 -8.79
CA TYR A 68 5.09 11.82 -8.45
C TYR A 68 5.21 13.33 -8.23
#